data_AF-A0A9D9XC36-F1
#
_entry.id   AF-A0A9D9XC36-F1
#
_cell.length_a   1.000
_cell.length_b   1.000
_cell.length_c   1.000
_cell.angle_alpha   90.00
_cell.angle_beta   90.00
_cell.angle_gamma   90.00
#
_symmetry.space_group_name_H-M   'P 1'
#
loop_
_entity.id
_entity.type
_entity.pdbx_description
1 polymer ?
#
loop_
_entity_poly.entity_id
_entity_poly.type
_entity_poly.pdbx_seq_one_letter_code
_entity_poly.pdbx_strand_id
1 'polypeptide(L)'
;MQPLHIRACPNAARHSLPSSMLRQHLKQLAYPLTSRYLSNCCVVEGPLKGSDARVRVLLIHNCLFNQELRSRLFDTSQEVDRFHLPTFQLRRWLHRNPHRADFVCAVLPPWCHHAFEGLPHVVTREEVRQLIPVPGSWEELRKGFSRKKRQISNQFELKSGLTCRISRDLQDLEFFYHQMHVPLIRRRYGSRADLDDWNAMRRAFEQGFLLLVLAGDQPVAGALSQRADNHLVFRRTGVPQGEEAHIRR
;
A
#
# COMPACT_ATOMS: atom_id res chain seq x y z
N MET A 1 4.63 -25.00 -41.85
CA MET A 1 3.99 -23.96 -41.01
C MET A 1 2.57 -23.75 -41.52
N GLN A 2 1.58 -24.33 -40.84
CA GLN A 2 0.16 -24.12 -41.14
C GLN A 2 -0.37 -22.91 -40.35
N PRO A 3 -1.29 -22.10 -40.89
CA PRO A 3 -1.90 -21.01 -40.15
C PRO A 3 -3.03 -21.53 -39.24
N LEU A 4 -2.98 -21.11 -37.97
CA LEU A 4 -3.99 -21.40 -36.96
C LEU A 4 -5.24 -20.56 -37.25
N HIS A 5 -6.33 -21.19 -37.69
CA HIS A 5 -7.65 -20.56 -37.77
C HIS A 5 -8.30 -20.52 -36.37
N ILE A 6 -8.46 -19.33 -35.80
CA ILE A 6 -9.27 -19.11 -34.60
C ILE A 6 -10.73 -18.90 -35.06
N ARG A 7 -11.60 -19.89 -34.81
CA ARG A 7 -13.05 -19.73 -34.91
C ARG A 7 -13.57 -19.00 -33.67
N ALA A 8 -14.32 -17.93 -33.88
CA ALA A 8 -15.11 -17.29 -32.83
C ALA A 8 -16.29 -18.22 -32.42
N CYS A 9 -16.42 -18.51 -31.12
CA CYS A 9 -17.62 -19.12 -30.57
C CYS A 9 -18.67 -18.04 -30.28
N PRO A 10 -19.88 -18.11 -30.86
CA PRO A 10 -21.01 -17.31 -30.42
C PRO A 10 -21.80 -18.10 -29.37
N ASN A 11 -21.80 -17.63 -28.11
CA ASN A 11 -22.91 -17.70 -27.16
C ASN A 11 -22.41 -17.40 -25.75
N ALA A 12 -22.40 -16.11 -25.40
CA ALA A 12 -22.38 -15.68 -24.01
C ALA A 12 -23.81 -15.81 -23.45
N ALA A 13 -24.10 -16.97 -22.85
CA ALA A 13 -25.29 -17.15 -22.04
C ALA A 13 -25.25 -16.17 -20.87
N ARG A 14 -26.33 -15.39 -20.71
CA ARG A 14 -26.54 -14.45 -19.61
C ARG A 14 -26.70 -15.22 -18.31
N HIS A 15 -25.61 -15.45 -17.59
CA HIS A 15 -25.67 -15.88 -16.20
C HIS A 15 -26.11 -14.70 -15.34
N SER A 16 -27.32 -14.78 -14.80
CA SER A 16 -27.78 -13.93 -13.72
C SER A 16 -26.90 -14.19 -12.49
N LEU A 17 -26.17 -13.15 -12.04
CA LEU A 17 -25.34 -13.22 -10.84
C LEU A 17 -26.22 -13.46 -9.60
N PRO A 18 -25.80 -14.33 -8.66
CA PRO A 18 -26.54 -14.57 -7.42
C PRO A 18 -26.68 -13.27 -6.61
N SER A 19 -27.85 -13.08 -5.99
CA SER A 19 -28.27 -11.84 -5.33
C SER A 19 -27.29 -11.31 -4.25
N SER A 20 -26.49 -12.19 -3.65
CA SER A 20 -25.42 -11.83 -2.71
C SER A 20 -24.20 -11.19 -3.40
N MET A 21 -23.77 -11.72 -4.55
CA MET A 21 -22.71 -11.11 -5.37
C MET A 21 -23.18 -9.81 -6.01
N LEU A 22 -24.45 -9.72 -6.42
CA LEU A 22 -25.02 -8.50 -7.00
C LEU A 22 -25.08 -7.37 -5.97
N ARG A 23 -25.43 -7.68 -4.70
CA ARG A 23 -25.34 -6.72 -3.58
C ARG A 23 -23.90 -6.33 -3.27
N GLN A 24 -22.94 -7.26 -3.32
CA GLN A 24 -21.53 -6.96 -3.06
C GLN A 24 -20.92 -6.11 -4.18
N HIS A 25 -21.27 -6.39 -5.44
CA HIS A 25 -20.87 -5.62 -6.62
C HIS A 25 -21.51 -4.23 -6.63
N LEU A 26 -22.79 -4.12 -6.28
CA LEU A 26 -23.46 -2.82 -6.08
C LEU A 26 -22.84 -2.03 -4.92
N LYS A 27 -22.48 -2.67 -3.81
CA LYS A 27 -21.71 -2.04 -2.74
C LYS A 27 -20.34 -1.56 -3.22
N GLN A 28 -19.62 -2.37 -4.01
CA GLN A 28 -18.31 -2.00 -4.56
C GLN A 28 -18.40 -0.86 -5.59
N LEU A 29 -19.49 -0.76 -6.35
CA LEU A 29 -19.74 0.34 -7.29
C LEU A 29 -20.21 1.62 -6.59
N ALA A 30 -21.05 1.49 -5.56
CA ALA A 30 -21.58 2.62 -4.80
C ALA A 30 -20.57 3.15 -3.76
N TYR A 31 -19.66 2.32 -3.25
CA TYR A 31 -18.72 2.71 -2.21
C TYR A 31 -17.78 3.86 -2.62
N PRO A 32 -17.15 3.86 -3.81
CA PRO A 32 -16.34 4.99 -4.28
C PRO A 32 -17.15 6.28 -4.47
N LEU A 33 -18.46 6.18 -4.76
CA LEU A 33 -19.33 7.33 -4.95
C LEU A 33 -19.83 7.88 -3.61
N THR A 34 -20.26 7.00 -2.71
CA THR A 34 -20.79 7.37 -1.39
C THR A 34 -19.68 7.80 -0.43
N SER A 35 -18.49 7.20 -0.48
CA SER A 35 -17.33 7.61 0.33
C SER A 35 -16.79 9.00 -0.04
N ARG A 36 -17.10 9.50 -1.25
CA ARG A 36 -16.75 10.87 -1.66
C ARG A 36 -17.61 11.91 -0.94
N TYR A 37 -18.87 11.59 -0.68
CA TYR A 37 -19.83 12.55 -0.10
C TYR A 37 -20.10 12.32 1.37
N LEU A 38 -19.78 11.14 1.91
CA LEU A 38 -19.96 10.80 3.32
C LEU A 38 -18.61 10.46 3.96
N SER A 39 -18.29 11.22 5.00
CA SER A 39 -17.07 11.08 5.78
C SER A 39 -17.32 10.24 7.03
N ASN A 40 -16.56 9.15 7.16
CA ASN A 40 -16.48 8.36 8.38
C ASN A 40 -15.69 9.15 9.43
N CYS A 41 -16.29 9.46 10.56
CA CYS A 41 -15.67 10.22 11.63
C CYS A 41 -15.54 9.34 12.87
N CYS A 42 -14.35 9.31 13.46
CA CYS A 42 -14.04 8.51 14.64
C CYS A 42 -13.24 9.36 15.62
N VAL A 43 -13.76 9.57 16.83
CA VAL A 43 -13.01 10.22 17.91
C VAL A 43 -12.32 9.13 18.70
N VAL A 44 -10.99 9.21 18.76
CA VAL A 44 -10.16 8.31 19.55
C VAL A 44 -9.50 9.08 20.69
N GLU A 45 -9.36 8.44 21.84
CA GLU A 45 -8.70 9.01 23.00
C GLU A 45 -7.66 8.03 23.55
N GLY A 46 -6.52 8.56 23.98
CA GLY A 46 -5.51 7.79 24.69
C GLY A 46 -4.35 8.64 25.19
N PRO A 47 -3.45 8.04 26.00
CA PRO A 47 -2.16 8.65 26.32
C PRO A 47 -1.27 8.73 25.08
N LEU A 48 -0.64 9.88 24.86
CA LEU A 48 0.36 10.06 23.81
C LEU A 48 1.59 9.19 24.11
N LYS A 49 2.15 8.54 23.07
CA LYS A 49 3.38 7.75 23.24
C LYS A 49 4.51 8.63 23.79
N GLY A 50 5.11 8.18 24.88
CA GLY A 50 6.21 8.88 25.54
C GLY A 50 5.79 10.14 26.31
N SER A 51 4.50 10.29 26.65
CA SER A 51 3.98 11.38 27.46
C SER A 51 2.80 10.91 28.34
N ASP A 52 2.63 11.51 29.51
CA ASP A 52 1.45 11.28 30.36
C ASP A 52 0.21 12.05 29.88
N ALA A 53 0.35 12.90 28.87
CA ALA A 53 -0.75 13.68 28.31
C ALA A 53 -1.76 12.78 27.58
N ARG A 54 -3.03 12.90 27.97
CA ARG A 54 -4.15 12.30 27.25
C ARG A 54 -4.66 13.27 26.20
N VAL A 55 -4.87 12.78 24.98
CA VAL A 55 -5.41 13.60 23.88
C VAL A 55 -6.54 12.88 23.16
N ARG A 56 -7.47 13.68 22.63
CA ARG A 56 -8.57 13.25 21.78
C ARG A 56 -8.28 13.67 20.34
N VAL A 57 -8.31 12.70 19.45
CA VAL A 57 -8.08 12.91 18.02
C VAL A 57 -9.33 12.54 17.24
N LEU A 58 -9.85 13.47 16.45
CA LEU A 58 -10.86 13.17 15.45
C LEU A 58 -10.18 12.69 14.17
N LEU A 59 -10.37 11.42 13.84
CA LEU A 59 -9.94 10.81 12.59
C LEU A 59 -11.10 10.83 11.59
N ILE A 60 -10.92 11.54 10.48
CA ILE A 60 -11.88 11.63 9.38
C ILE A 60 -11.36 10.78 8.22
N HIS A 61 -12.22 9.87 7.77
CA HIS A 61 -12.00 8.75 6.85
C HIS A 61 -11.35 7.52 7.52
N ASN A 62 -11.76 6.31 7.13
CA ASN A 62 -11.16 5.06 7.61
C ASN A 62 -10.17 4.54 6.57
N CYS A 63 -8.97 5.11 6.55
CA CYS A 63 -7.87 4.68 5.69
C CYS A 63 -6.69 4.17 6.51
N LEU A 64 -5.75 3.51 5.81
CA LEU A 64 -4.53 2.99 6.40
C LEU A 64 -3.72 4.11 7.09
N PHE A 65 -3.64 5.30 6.50
CA PHE A 65 -2.94 6.42 7.12
C PHE A 65 -3.48 6.79 8.50
N ASN A 66 -4.80 6.83 8.70
CA ASN A 66 -5.38 7.11 10.02
C ASN A 66 -5.18 5.97 11.01
N GLN A 67 -5.13 4.72 10.54
CA GLN A 67 -4.80 3.56 11.38
C GLN A 67 -3.34 3.62 11.84
N GLU A 68 -2.42 3.95 10.94
CA GLU A 68 -1.01 4.15 11.24
C GLU A 68 -0.76 5.36 12.14
N LEU A 69 -1.46 6.47 11.88
CA LEU A 69 -1.36 7.65 12.73
C LEU A 69 -1.81 7.31 14.16
N ARG A 70 -2.93 6.58 14.31
CA ARG A 70 -3.41 6.11 15.62
C ARG A 70 -2.39 5.21 16.31
N SER A 71 -1.84 4.21 15.61
CA SER A 71 -0.85 3.27 16.18
C SER A 71 0.44 3.97 16.61
N ARG A 72 0.80 5.07 15.94
CA ARG A 72 2.00 5.87 16.24
C ARG A 72 1.78 6.91 17.33
N LEU A 73 0.58 7.48 17.43
CA LEU A 73 0.25 8.50 18.43
C LEU A 73 0.04 7.92 19.83
N PHE A 74 -0.56 6.72 19.94
CA PHE A 74 -1.03 6.20 21.22
C PHE A 74 -0.43 4.85 21.57
N ASP A 75 -0.03 4.64 22.83
CA ASP A 75 0.34 3.30 23.34
C ASP A 75 -0.90 2.42 23.47
N THR A 76 -1.98 3.00 23.98
CA THR A 76 -3.32 2.41 24.01
C THR A 76 -4.32 3.49 23.61
N SER A 77 -5.36 3.14 22.89
CA SER A 77 -6.40 4.09 22.51
C SER A 77 -7.77 3.44 22.46
N GLN A 78 -8.77 4.18 22.92
CA GLN A 78 -10.16 3.78 22.85
C GLN A 78 -10.91 4.66 21.85
N GLU A 79 -11.89 4.06 21.18
CA GLU A 79 -12.86 4.83 20.41
C GLU A 79 -13.92 5.38 21.36
N VAL A 80 -14.10 6.70 21.35
CA VAL A 80 -15.03 7.42 22.23
C VAL A 80 -16.34 7.71 21.51
N ASP A 81 -16.27 7.99 20.21
CA ASP A 81 -17.44 8.29 19.39
C ASP A 81 -17.17 7.90 17.93
N ARG A 82 -18.23 7.50 17.22
CA ARG A 82 -18.18 7.20 15.79
C ARG A 82 -19.48 7.61 15.14
N PHE A 83 -19.35 8.39 14.07
CA PHE A 83 -20.48 8.91 13.34
C PHE A 83 -20.10 9.15 11.88
N HIS A 84 -21.11 9.42 11.05
CA HIS A 84 -20.94 9.75 9.65
C HIS A 84 -21.45 11.16 9.41
N LEU A 85 -20.71 11.95 8.64
CA LEU A 85 -21.14 13.28 8.23
C LEU A 85 -21.01 13.45 6.73
N PRO A 86 -21.96 14.11 6.07
CA PRO A 86 -21.73 14.56 4.72
C PRO A 86 -20.49 15.46 4.67
N THR A 87 -19.58 15.23 3.73
CA THR A 87 -18.26 15.90 3.66
C THR A 87 -18.41 17.42 3.65
N PHE A 88 -19.45 17.96 3.00
CA PHE A 88 -19.74 19.39 2.96
C PHE A 88 -20.17 19.99 4.31
N GLN A 89 -20.63 19.18 5.26
CA GLN A 89 -21.03 19.63 6.61
C GLN A 89 -19.87 19.61 7.60
N LEU A 90 -18.76 18.93 7.29
CA LEU A 90 -17.63 18.76 8.20
C LEU A 90 -17.10 20.09 8.74
N ARG A 91 -16.85 21.08 7.87
CA ARG A 91 -16.37 22.41 8.30
C ARG A 91 -17.27 23.04 9.35
N ARG A 92 -18.58 23.06 9.09
CA ARG A 92 -19.57 23.61 10.03
C ARG A 92 -19.60 22.83 11.33
N TRP A 93 -19.47 21.51 11.26
CA TRP A 93 -19.44 20.64 12.43
C TRP A 93 -18.20 20.90 13.28
N LEU A 94 -17.01 21.01 12.66
CA LEU A 94 -15.74 21.31 13.35
C LEU A 94 -15.82 22.63 14.11
N HIS A 95 -16.32 23.69 13.48
CA HIS A 95 -16.50 24.99 14.15
C HIS A 95 -17.50 24.96 15.31
N ARG A 96 -18.54 24.10 15.23
CA ARG A 96 -19.55 23.98 16.29
C ARG A 96 -19.11 23.09 17.45
N ASN A 97 -18.08 22.28 17.26
CA ASN A 97 -17.65 21.28 18.22
C ASN A 97 -16.13 21.38 18.53
N PRO A 98 -15.59 22.56 18.86
CA PRO A 98 -14.15 22.74 19.05
C PRO A 98 -13.61 21.91 20.23
N HIS A 99 -14.44 21.58 21.23
CA HIS A 99 -14.03 20.83 22.42
C HIS A 99 -14.11 19.30 22.26
N ARG A 100 -14.55 18.80 21.10
CA ARG A 100 -14.72 17.35 20.88
C ARG A 100 -13.41 16.64 20.53
N ALA A 101 -12.40 17.37 20.08
CA ALA A 101 -11.08 16.83 19.81
C ALA A 101 -10.02 17.92 20.02
N ASP A 102 -8.85 17.52 20.51
CA ASP A 102 -7.69 18.39 20.65
C ASP A 102 -6.93 18.51 19.32
N PHE A 103 -7.03 17.48 18.47
CA PHE A 103 -6.45 17.43 17.14
C PHE A 103 -7.41 16.77 16.14
N VAL A 104 -7.35 17.21 14.88
CA VAL A 104 -8.16 16.64 13.79
C VAL A 104 -7.23 16.18 12.67
N CYS A 105 -7.34 14.90 12.32
CA CYS A 105 -6.71 14.36 11.12
C CYS A 105 -7.80 14.05 10.09
N ALA A 106 -7.70 14.64 8.90
CA ALA A 106 -8.67 14.42 7.84
C ALA A 106 -7.99 14.01 6.54
N VAL A 107 -8.33 12.82 6.05
CA VAL A 107 -7.95 12.37 4.71
C VAL A 107 -9.14 12.61 3.79
N LEU A 108 -9.09 13.71 3.05
CA LEU A 108 -10.19 14.20 2.23
C LEU A 108 -9.83 14.22 0.74
N PRO A 109 -10.82 14.06 -0.16
CA PRO A 109 -10.59 14.24 -1.58
C PRO A 109 -10.02 15.63 -1.92
N PRO A 110 -9.14 15.76 -2.94
CA PRO A 110 -8.52 17.03 -3.29
C PRO A 110 -9.50 18.15 -3.64
N TRP A 111 -10.65 17.82 -4.21
CA TRP A 111 -11.68 18.81 -4.59
C TRP A 111 -12.31 19.51 -3.37
N CYS A 112 -12.19 18.93 -2.17
CA CYS A 112 -12.66 19.57 -0.94
C CYS A 112 -11.76 20.72 -0.48
N HIS A 113 -10.53 20.83 -0.98
CA HIS A 113 -9.49 21.70 -0.41
C HIS A 113 -9.98 23.14 -0.12
N HIS A 114 -10.62 23.77 -1.11
CA HIS A 114 -11.11 25.14 -0.97
C HIS A 114 -12.20 25.29 0.10
N ALA A 115 -13.04 24.27 0.30
CA ALA A 115 -14.07 24.30 1.34
C ALA A 115 -13.48 24.36 2.75
N PHE A 116 -12.22 23.95 2.95
CA PHE A 116 -11.52 23.95 4.23
C PHE A 116 -10.42 25.03 4.30
N GLU A 117 -10.39 26.00 3.39
CA GLU A 117 -9.38 27.05 3.42
C GLU A 117 -9.37 27.81 4.76
N GLY A 118 -8.18 27.98 5.34
CA GLY A 118 -7.95 28.59 6.64
C GLY A 118 -8.20 27.70 7.86
N LEU A 119 -8.63 26.43 7.69
CA LEU A 119 -8.81 25.48 8.80
C LEU A 119 -7.56 24.65 9.13
N PRO A 120 -6.91 23.95 8.18
CA PRO A 120 -5.78 23.09 8.50
C PRO A 120 -4.54 23.91 8.89
N HIS A 121 -3.85 23.47 9.95
CA HIS A 121 -2.51 23.95 10.26
C HIS A 121 -1.45 23.33 9.35
N VAL A 122 -1.65 22.09 8.92
CA VAL A 122 -0.75 21.34 8.03
C VAL A 122 -1.58 20.66 6.96
N VAL A 123 -1.15 20.81 5.70
CA VAL A 123 -1.72 20.11 4.55
C VAL A 123 -0.61 19.29 3.91
N THR A 124 -0.86 17.99 3.77
CA THR A 124 0.05 17.06 3.09
C THR A 124 -0.74 16.06 2.26
N ARG A 125 -0.04 15.34 1.38
CA ARG A 125 -0.61 14.17 0.69
C ARG A 125 -0.43 12.95 1.59
N GLU A 126 -1.42 12.07 1.57
CA GLU A 126 -1.36 10.79 2.29
C GLU A 126 -0.12 9.99 1.87
N GLU A 127 0.13 9.93 0.56
CA GLU A 127 1.25 9.19 -0.01
C GLU A 127 1.79 9.88 -1.26
N VAL A 128 3.10 9.74 -1.48
CA VAL A 128 3.74 9.99 -2.77
C VAL A 128 4.07 8.64 -3.38
N ARG A 129 3.44 8.31 -4.50
CA ARG A 129 3.68 7.07 -5.24
C ARG A 129 4.46 7.35 -6.52
N GLN A 130 5.45 6.52 -6.79
CA GLN A 130 6.09 6.49 -8.10
C GLN A 130 5.37 5.48 -8.99
N LEU A 131 4.77 5.95 -10.08
CA LEU A 131 4.20 5.08 -11.11
C LEU A 131 5.18 4.99 -12.28
N ILE A 132 5.53 3.75 -12.65
CA ILE A 132 6.35 3.48 -13.82
C ILE A 132 5.42 2.83 -14.86
N PRO A 133 5.05 3.53 -15.95
CA PRO A 133 4.25 2.93 -16.99
C PRO A 133 5.05 1.81 -17.66
N VAL A 134 4.47 0.61 -17.68
CA VAL A 134 5.02 -0.56 -18.36
C VAL A 134 4.19 -0.78 -19.64
N PRO A 135 4.75 -0.51 -20.83
CA PRO A 135 4.04 -0.75 -22.09
C PRO A 135 3.85 -2.26 -22.32
N GLY A 136 3.06 -2.62 -23.34
CA GLY A 136 2.63 -3.99 -23.58
C GLY A 136 3.76 -4.97 -23.94
N SER A 137 4.93 -4.48 -24.32
CA SER A 137 6.08 -5.31 -24.64
C SER A 137 7.40 -4.86 -23.99
N TRP A 138 8.29 -5.83 -23.75
CA TRP A 138 9.64 -5.56 -23.27
C TRP A 138 10.42 -4.65 -24.22
N GLU A 139 10.26 -4.82 -25.54
CA GLU A 139 10.97 -3.98 -26.51
C GLU A 139 10.52 -2.52 -26.48
N GLU A 140 9.22 -2.26 -26.28
CA GLU A 140 8.73 -0.89 -26.09
C GLU A 140 9.27 -0.28 -24.80
N LEU A 141 9.27 -1.03 -23.69
CA LEU A 141 9.84 -0.56 -22.42
C LEU A 141 11.32 -0.22 -22.59
N ARG A 142 12.06 -1.12 -23.26
CA ARG A 142 13.49 -0.98 -23.50
C ARG A 142 13.82 0.21 -24.39
N LYS A 143 12.96 0.57 -25.36
CA LYS A 143 13.11 1.79 -26.16
C LYS A 143 13.07 3.06 -25.31
N GLY A 144 12.34 3.08 -24.19
CA GLY A 144 12.34 4.20 -23.24
C GLY A 144 13.63 4.34 -22.41
N PHE A 145 14.50 3.33 -22.37
CA PHE A 145 15.74 3.40 -21.60
C PHE A 145 16.82 4.18 -22.33
N SER A 146 17.58 4.99 -21.59
CA SER A 146 18.82 5.59 -22.09
C SER A 146 19.83 4.50 -22.47
N ARG A 147 20.77 4.83 -23.36
CA ARG A 147 21.85 3.90 -23.78
C ARG A 147 22.58 3.29 -22.58
N LYS A 148 22.87 4.11 -21.55
CA LYS A 148 23.48 3.67 -20.29
C LYS A 148 22.63 2.64 -19.55
N LYS A 149 21.33 2.87 -19.38
CA LYS A 149 20.41 1.93 -18.71
C LYS A 149 20.30 0.60 -19.47
N ARG A 150 20.22 0.65 -20.81
CA ARG A 150 20.22 -0.57 -21.63
C ARG A 150 21.51 -1.37 -21.46
N GLN A 151 22.66 -0.70 -21.45
CA GLN A 151 23.95 -1.36 -21.25
C GLN A 151 24.06 -2.01 -19.87
N ILE A 152 23.60 -1.32 -18.81
CA ILE A 152 23.56 -1.87 -17.45
C ILE A 152 22.68 -3.12 -17.41
N SER A 153 21.47 -3.06 -17.98
CA SER A 153 20.54 -4.20 -18.00
C SER A 153 21.12 -5.40 -18.76
N ASN A 154 21.74 -5.17 -19.92
CA ASN A 154 22.29 -6.25 -20.75
C ASN A 154 23.54 -6.90 -20.16
N GLN A 155 24.29 -6.16 -19.34
CA GLN A 155 25.56 -6.63 -18.75
C GLN A 155 25.42 -6.92 -17.25
N PHE A 156 24.19 -6.90 -16.71
CA PHE A 156 23.95 -6.99 -15.27
C PHE A 156 24.57 -8.26 -14.70
N GLU A 157 24.20 -9.42 -15.24
CA GLU A 157 24.70 -10.71 -14.78
C GLU A 157 26.22 -10.82 -14.93
N LEU A 158 26.75 -10.51 -16.12
CA LEU A 158 28.20 -10.54 -16.40
C LEU A 158 29.03 -9.63 -15.47
N LYS A 159 28.52 -8.45 -15.11
CA LYS A 159 29.27 -7.47 -14.30
C LYS A 159 29.08 -7.64 -12.80
N SER A 160 27.93 -8.13 -12.38
CA SER A 160 27.60 -8.26 -10.96
C SER A 160 27.78 -9.68 -10.42
N GLY A 161 27.78 -10.69 -11.29
CA GLY A 161 27.67 -12.09 -10.89
C GLY A 161 26.30 -12.44 -10.28
N LEU A 162 25.28 -11.59 -10.48
CA LEU A 162 23.96 -11.76 -9.91
C LEU A 162 22.93 -12.17 -10.95
N THR A 163 22.01 -13.04 -10.55
CA THR A 163 20.84 -13.45 -11.33
C THR A 163 19.56 -13.12 -10.57
N CYS A 164 18.41 -13.29 -11.24
CA CYS A 164 17.11 -13.04 -10.64
C CYS A 164 16.19 -14.26 -10.82
N ARG A 165 15.44 -14.60 -9.77
CA ARG A 165 14.43 -15.68 -9.78
C ARG A 165 13.09 -15.15 -9.27
N ILE A 166 12.01 -15.47 -9.98
CA ILE A 166 10.65 -15.25 -9.48
C ILE A 166 10.23 -16.50 -8.73
N SER A 167 9.88 -16.36 -7.45
CA SER A 167 9.37 -17.44 -6.62
C SER A 167 7.89 -17.27 -6.29
N ARG A 168 7.21 -18.41 -6.26
CA ARG A 168 5.86 -18.62 -5.70
C ARG A 168 5.87 -19.70 -4.61
N ASP A 169 7.04 -20.10 -4.15
CA ASP A 169 7.20 -21.05 -3.06
C ASP A 169 6.99 -20.36 -1.72
N LEU A 170 6.17 -20.96 -0.86
CA LEU A 170 5.92 -20.46 0.48
C LEU A 170 7.19 -20.49 1.35
N GLN A 171 8.10 -21.45 1.14
CA GLN A 171 9.36 -21.53 1.88
C GLN A 171 10.26 -20.33 1.60
N ASP A 172 10.30 -19.87 0.35
CA ASP A 172 11.02 -18.65 -0.03
C ASP A 172 10.39 -17.41 0.65
N LEU A 173 9.06 -17.38 0.82
CA LEU A 173 8.39 -16.32 1.55
C LEU A 173 8.73 -16.33 3.05
N GLU A 174 8.75 -17.52 3.67
CA GLU A 174 9.11 -17.69 5.08
C GLU A 174 10.53 -17.21 5.32
N PHE A 175 11.47 -17.65 4.48
CA PHE A 175 12.85 -17.18 4.52
C PHE A 175 12.92 -15.66 4.33
N PHE A 176 12.25 -15.12 3.31
CA PHE A 176 12.21 -13.68 3.07
C PHE A 176 11.69 -12.89 4.27
N TYR A 177 10.58 -13.31 4.89
CA TYR A 177 10.00 -12.57 6.00
C TYR A 177 10.90 -12.60 7.23
N HIS A 178 11.28 -13.80 7.67
CA HIS A 178 11.98 -13.99 8.94
C HIS A 178 13.47 -13.66 8.87
N GLN A 179 14.13 -13.95 7.75
CA GLN A 179 15.58 -13.84 7.62
C GLN A 179 16.04 -12.64 6.79
N MET A 180 15.15 -11.99 6.04
CA MET A 180 15.53 -10.85 5.18
C MET A 180 14.81 -9.54 5.54
N HIS A 181 13.48 -9.54 5.54
CA HIS A 181 12.67 -8.33 5.67
C HIS A 181 12.61 -7.81 7.12
N VAL A 182 12.14 -8.65 8.05
CA VAL A 182 11.98 -8.25 9.46
C VAL A 182 13.31 -7.80 10.07
N PRO A 183 14.43 -8.53 9.90
CA PRO A 183 15.74 -8.08 10.40
C PRO A 183 16.16 -6.74 9.81
N LEU A 184 16.00 -6.53 8.49
CA LEU A 184 16.35 -5.28 7.83
C LEU A 184 15.59 -4.08 8.41
N ILE A 185 14.27 -4.18 8.51
CA ILE A 185 13.44 -3.07 8.99
C ILE A 185 13.69 -2.79 10.47
N ARG A 186 13.82 -3.83 11.30
CA ARG A 186 14.16 -3.66 12.73
C ARG A 186 15.52 -3.02 12.91
N ARG A 187 16.54 -3.44 12.16
CA ARG A 187 17.87 -2.84 12.24
C ARG A 187 17.86 -1.37 11.82
N ARG A 188 17.10 -1.02 10.78
CA ARG A 188 17.04 0.35 10.26
C ARG A 188 16.23 1.30 11.12
N TYR A 189 15.13 0.85 11.71
CA TYR A 189 14.14 1.73 12.36
C TYR A 189 13.95 1.45 13.85
N GLY A 190 14.54 0.39 14.40
CA GLY A 190 14.48 0.05 15.83
C GLY A 190 13.04 -0.07 16.33
N SER A 191 12.72 0.64 17.41
CA SER A 191 11.38 0.70 17.99
C SER A 191 10.34 1.39 17.10
N ARG A 192 10.76 2.10 16.05
CA ARG A 192 9.89 2.74 15.06
C ARG A 192 9.66 1.87 13.82
N ALA A 193 10.11 0.62 13.84
CA ALA A 193 9.90 -0.33 12.76
C ALA A 193 8.39 -0.58 12.58
N ASP A 194 7.91 -0.25 11.39
CA ASP A 194 6.57 -0.57 10.92
C ASP A 194 6.66 -1.86 10.10
N LEU A 195 6.07 -2.93 10.64
CA LEU A 195 6.18 -4.29 10.11
C LEU A 195 4.80 -4.85 9.84
N ASP A 196 4.61 -5.35 8.63
CA ASP A 196 3.48 -6.22 8.34
C ASP A 196 3.59 -7.48 9.19
N ASP A 197 2.46 -7.94 9.73
CA ASP A 197 2.40 -9.29 10.30
C ASP A 197 2.56 -10.36 9.19
N TRP A 198 2.88 -11.58 9.61
CA TRP A 198 3.08 -12.71 8.70
C TRP A 198 1.87 -12.96 7.78
N ASN A 199 0.65 -12.82 8.31
CA ASN A 199 -0.56 -13.08 7.54
C ASN A 199 -0.79 -12.00 6.47
N ALA A 200 -0.49 -10.74 6.77
CA ALA A 200 -0.55 -9.63 5.81
C ALA A 200 0.47 -9.82 4.69
N MET A 201 1.68 -10.26 5.02
CA MET A 201 2.72 -10.62 4.06
C MET A 201 2.29 -11.79 3.17
N ARG A 202 1.75 -12.86 3.75
CA ARG A 202 1.25 -14.02 3.02
C ARG A 202 0.12 -13.68 2.07
N ARG A 203 -0.88 -12.90 2.50
CA ARG A 203 -1.99 -12.46 1.63
C ARG A 203 -1.49 -11.68 0.41
N ALA A 204 -0.44 -10.88 0.59
CA ALA A 204 0.17 -10.12 -0.51
C ALA A 204 0.89 -11.04 -1.50
N PHE A 205 1.58 -12.05 -0.98
CA PHE A 205 2.29 -13.05 -1.76
C PHE A 205 1.36 -13.93 -2.59
N GLU A 206 0.23 -14.35 -2.01
CA GLU A 206 -0.82 -15.11 -2.71
C GLU A 206 -1.38 -14.36 -3.94
N GLN A 207 -1.31 -13.02 -3.93
CA GLN A 207 -1.74 -12.15 -5.01
C GLN A 207 -0.56 -11.70 -5.91
N GLY A 208 0.61 -12.31 -5.76
CA GLY A 208 1.86 -11.74 -6.23
C GLY A 208 2.94 -12.77 -6.50
N PHE A 209 4.16 -12.37 -6.18
CA PHE A 209 5.35 -13.22 -6.20
C PHE A 209 6.50 -12.54 -5.44
N LEU A 210 7.50 -13.33 -5.11
CA LEU A 210 8.77 -12.84 -4.60
C LEU A 210 9.78 -12.79 -5.73
N LEU A 211 10.41 -11.63 -5.96
CA LEU A 211 11.59 -11.52 -6.81
C LEU A 211 12.82 -11.67 -5.91
N LEU A 212 13.62 -12.70 -6.14
CA LEU A 212 14.88 -12.94 -5.44
C LEU A 212 16.05 -12.58 -6.36
N VAL A 213 17.01 -11.85 -5.82
CA VAL A 213 18.33 -11.64 -6.43
C VAL A 213 19.27 -12.69 -5.85
N LEU A 214 19.97 -13.42 -6.72
CA LEU A 214 20.83 -14.53 -6.33
C LEU A 214 22.30 -14.20 -6.64
N ALA A 215 23.21 -14.63 -5.76
CA ALA A 215 24.63 -14.77 -6.05
C ALA A 215 24.93 -16.27 -6.15
N GLY A 216 25.07 -16.79 -7.37
CA GLY A 216 24.95 -18.24 -7.61
C GLY A 216 23.54 -18.71 -7.24
N ASP A 217 23.44 -19.68 -6.34
CA ASP A 217 22.16 -20.22 -5.86
C ASP A 217 21.65 -19.54 -4.57
N GLN A 218 22.43 -18.63 -3.99
CA GLN A 218 22.12 -18.03 -2.69
C GLN A 218 21.32 -16.74 -2.84
N PRO A 219 20.13 -16.61 -2.21
CA PRO A 219 19.38 -15.36 -2.20
C PRO A 219 20.10 -14.27 -1.40
N VAL A 220 20.43 -13.15 -2.06
CA VAL A 220 21.12 -12.00 -1.45
C VAL A 220 20.24 -10.76 -1.33
N ALA A 221 19.11 -10.72 -2.02
CA ALA A 221 18.07 -9.71 -1.82
C ALA A 221 16.70 -10.25 -2.26
N GLY A 222 15.64 -9.70 -1.70
CA GLY A 222 14.26 -10.08 -2.01
C GLY A 222 13.34 -8.88 -2.14
N ALA A 223 12.35 -9.00 -3.01
CA ALA A 223 11.33 -7.99 -3.24
C ALA A 223 9.96 -8.65 -3.37
N LEU A 224 9.08 -8.42 -2.39
CA LEU A 224 7.69 -8.83 -2.50
C LEU A 224 6.95 -7.88 -3.43
N SER A 225 6.34 -8.45 -4.47
CA SER A 225 5.50 -7.71 -5.40
C SER A 225 4.09 -8.29 -5.39
N GLN A 226 3.08 -7.43 -5.34
CA GLN A 226 1.66 -7.79 -5.36
C GLN A 226 1.02 -7.30 -6.66
N ARG A 227 0.17 -8.11 -7.27
CA ARG A 227 -0.68 -7.67 -8.39
C ARG A 227 -1.95 -7.05 -7.81
N ALA A 228 -2.26 -5.83 -8.23
CA ALA A 228 -3.47 -5.11 -7.85
C ALA A 228 -4.03 -4.41 -9.09
N ASP A 229 -5.19 -4.87 -9.55
CA ASP A 229 -5.81 -4.42 -10.81
C ASP A 229 -4.82 -4.50 -11.98
N ASN A 230 -4.55 -3.37 -12.65
CA ASN A 230 -3.61 -3.24 -13.75
C ASN A 230 -2.21 -2.77 -13.29
N HIS A 231 -1.86 -2.98 -12.01
CA HIS A 231 -0.59 -2.55 -11.44
C HIS A 231 0.17 -3.71 -10.80
N LEU A 232 1.50 -3.64 -10.90
CA LEU A 232 2.40 -4.41 -10.06
C LEU A 232 2.93 -3.49 -8.96
N VAL A 233 2.57 -3.77 -7.71
CA VAL A 233 2.93 -2.97 -6.55
C VAL A 233 4.16 -3.59 -5.89
N PHE A 234 5.25 -2.81 -5.83
CA PHE A 234 6.40 -3.14 -4.99
C PHE A 234 6.05 -2.89 -3.53
N ARG A 235 5.96 -3.95 -2.72
CA ARG A 235 5.43 -3.88 -1.35
C ARG A 235 6.53 -3.76 -0.31
N ARG A 236 7.47 -4.71 -0.33
CA ARG A 236 8.50 -4.89 0.71
C ARG A 236 9.82 -5.35 0.10
N THR A 237 10.91 -5.01 0.77
CA THR A 237 12.26 -5.43 0.42
C THR A 237 12.95 -6.06 1.63
N GLY A 238 13.93 -6.92 1.37
CA GLY A 238 14.72 -7.59 2.39
C GLY A 238 16.11 -7.94 1.86
N VAL A 239 17.08 -7.97 2.76
CA VAL A 239 18.42 -8.52 2.54
C VAL A 239 18.75 -9.46 3.69
N PRO A 240 19.48 -10.56 3.48
CA PRO A 240 19.79 -11.52 4.54
C PRO A 240 20.36 -10.83 5.77
N GLN A 241 19.83 -11.20 6.94
CA GLN A 241 20.22 -10.68 8.27
C GLN A 241 20.17 -9.15 8.41
N GLY A 242 19.52 -8.44 7.49
CA GLY A 242 19.50 -6.98 7.46
C GLY A 242 20.87 -6.36 7.23
N GLU A 243 21.82 -7.08 6.64
CA GLU A 243 23.17 -6.56 6.40
C GLU A 243 23.18 -5.56 5.24
N GLU A 244 23.30 -4.27 5.57
CA GLU A 244 23.37 -3.20 4.56
C GLU A 244 24.61 -3.31 3.66
N ALA A 245 25.61 -4.10 4.02
CA ALA A 245 26.77 -4.42 3.17
C ALA A 245 26.36 -5.06 1.83
N HIS A 246 25.20 -5.70 1.77
CA HIS A 246 24.62 -6.23 0.53
C HIS A 246 23.97 -5.15 -0.36
N ILE A 247 23.72 -3.95 0.18
CA ILE A 247 23.17 -2.81 -0.56
C ILE A 247 24.34 -2.02 -1.15
N ARG A 248 24.84 -2.43 -2.32
CA ARG A 248 25.83 -1.65 -3.07
C ARG A 248 25.16 -0.36 -3.57
N ARG A 249 25.61 0.80 -3.07
CA ARG A 249 25.17 2.14 -3.50
C ARG A 249 25.83 2.56 -4.82
#